data_AF-A0A7J9Q664-F1
#
_entry.id   AF-A0A7J9Q664-F1
#
_cell.length_a   1.000
_cell.length_b   1.000
_cell.length_c   1.000
_cell.angle_alpha   90.00
_cell.angle_beta   90.00
_cell.angle_gamma   90.00
#
_symmetry.space_group_name_H-M   'P 1'
#
loop_
_entity.id
_entity.type
_entity.pdbx_description
1 polymer ?
#
loop_
_entity_poly.entity_id
_entity_poly.type
_entity_poly.pdbx_seq_one_letter_code
_entity_poly.pdbx_strand_id
1 'polypeptide(L)' 'MRLIKDGKVKVDDRVITNPIFEFRPNTKPVYINGEKIEGQKEELYFIFNKPQGVICQKNDPEGRPS' A
#
# COMPACT_ATOMS: atom_id res chain seq x y z
N MET A 1 5.70 -8.25 -1.09
CA MET A 1 5.09 -9.19 -2.07
C MET A 1 4.64 -10.52 -1.42
N ARG A 2 4.27 -10.51 -0.13
CA ARG A 2 3.94 -11.73 0.62
C ARG A 2 2.43 -11.96 0.73
N LEU A 3 1.66 -10.89 0.95
CA LEU A 3 0.20 -10.96 1.13
C LEU A 3 -0.55 -11.61 -0.05
N ILE A 4 -0.22 -11.24 -1.29
CA ILE A 4 -0.88 -11.80 -2.48
C ILE A 4 -0.55 -13.29 -2.62
N LYS A 5 0.75 -13.65 -2.58
CA LYS A 5 1.17 -15.05 -2.71
C LYS A 5 0.62 -15.94 -1.60
N ASP A 6 0.46 -15.40 -0.39
CA ASP A 6 -0.14 -16.10 0.76
C ASP A 6 -1.67 -16.25 0.65
N GLY A 7 -2.31 -15.79 -0.44
CA GLY A 7 -3.77 -15.88 -0.63
C GLY A 7 -4.57 -15.00 0.32
N LYS A 8 -3.93 -13.97 0.91
CA LYS A 8 -4.57 -13.09 1.89
C LYS A 8 -5.38 -11.96 1.26
N VAL A 9 -5.34 -11.83 -0.06
CA VAL A 9 -6.04 -10.78 -0.82
C VAL A 9 -7.23 -11.40 -1.55
N LYS A 10 -8.42 -10.86 -1.32
CA LYS A 10 -9.66 -11.20 -2.04
C LYS A 10 -10.13 -9.99 -2.82
N VAL A 11 -10.44 -10.15 -4.10
CA VAL A 11 -11.09 -9.12 -4.92
C VAL A 11 -12.45 -9.69 -5.33
N ASP A 12 -13.52 -8.97 -5.06
CA ASP A 12 -14.89 -9.52 -5.06
C ASP A 12 -14.96 -10.76 -4.13
N ASP A 13 -15.24 -11.93 -4.69
CA ASP A 13 -15.28 -13.23 -4.01
C ASP A 13 -14.16 -14.18 -4.42
N ARG A 14 -13.12 -13.67 -5.10
CA ARG A 14 -11.99 -14.47 -5.58
C ARG A 14 -10.72 -14.16 -4.81
N VAL A 15 -10.08 -15.20 -4.29
CA VAL A 15 -8.74 -15.11 -3.70
C VAL A 15 -7.71 -14.94 -4.81
N ILE A 16 -6.92 -13.86 -4.72
CA ILE A 16 -5.91 -13.52 -5.71
C ILE A 16 -4.54 -13.94 -5.19
N THR A 17 -3.88 -14.85 -5.92
CA THR A 17 -2.53 -15.34 -5.61
C THR A 17 -1.48 -14.91 -6.65
N ASN A 18 -1.92 -14.48 -7.84
CA ASN A 18 -1.06 -13.98 -8.90
C ASN A 18 -0.86 -12.45 -8.76
N PRO A 19 0.37 -11.95 -8.54
CA PRO A 19 0.66 -10.52 -8.45
C PRO A 19 0.42 -9.72 -9.73
N ILE A 20 0.32 -10.39 -10.89
CA ILE A 20 0.06 -9.76 -12.21
C ILE A 20 -1.44 -9.48 -12.40
N PHE A 21 -2.29 -9.86 -11.44
CA PHE A 21 -3.72 -9.60 -11.52
C PHE A 21 -4.02 -8.09 -11.50
N GLU A 22 -4.64 -7.59 -12.57
CA GLU A 22 -5.03 -6.20 -12.72
C GLU A 22 -6.55 -6.03 -12.62
N PHE A 23 -6.96 -4.91 -12.03
CA PHE A 23 -8.35 -4.48 -11.98
C PHE A 23 -8.40 -2.95 -11.85
N ARG A 24 -9.53 -2.34 -12.22
CA ARG A 24 -9.72 -0.89 -12.03
C ARG A 24 -9.93 -0.59 -10.54
N PRO A 25 -9.12 0.28 -9.92
CA PRO A 25 -9.35 0.72 -8.54
C PRO A 25 -10.76 1.27 -8.34
N ASN A 26 -11.33 1.13 -7.14
CA ASN A 26 -12.67 1.61 -6.75
C ASN A 26 -13.86 0.97 -7.48
N THR A 27 -13.64 0.09 -8.46
CA THR A 27 -14.74 -0.61 -9.14
C THR A 27 -15.17 -1.90 -8.45
N LYS A 28 -14.31 -2.45 -7.59
CA LYS A 28 -14.49 -3.74 -6.93
C LYS A 28 -14.08 -3.65 -5.47
N PRO A 29 -14.84 -4.25 -4.54
CA PRO A 29 -14.42 -4.38 -3.16
C PRO A 29 -13.18 -5.28 -3.07
N VAL A 30 -12.19 -4.84 -2.30
CA VAL A 30 -10.99 -5.59 -2.02
C VAL A 30 -10.94 -5.88 -0.53
N TYR A 31 -10.53 -7.10 -0.17
CA TYR A 31 -10.37 -7.52 1.21
C TYR A 31 -8.94 -8.03 1.41
N ILE A 32 -8.36 -7.69 2.56
CA ILE A 32 -7.09 -8.25 3.03
C ILE A 32 -7.36 -8.88 4.39
N ASN A 33 -7.05 -10.18 4.54
CA ASN A 33 -7.34 -10.94 5.76
C ASN A 33 -8.82 -10.89 6.23
N GLY A 34 -9.75 -10.69 5.30
CA GLY A 34 -11.18 -10.57 5.59
C GLY A 34 -11.65 -9.15 5.91
N GLU A 35 -10.75 -8.19 6.10
CA GLU A 35 -11.10 -6.78 6.27
C GLU A 35 -11.21 -6.09 4.91
N LYS A 36 -12.33 -5.37 4.70
CA LYS A 36 -12.53 -4.58 3.49
C LYS A 36 -11.61 -3.37 3.51
N ILE A 37 -10.79 -3.21 2.49
CA ILE A 37 -9.99 -2.01 2.28
C ILE A 37 -10.69 -1.08 1.29
N GLU A 38 -10.72 0.19 1.65
CA GLU A 38 -11.22 1.24 0.79
C GLU A 38 -10.09 1.77 -0.08
N GLY A 39 -10.40 2.14 -1.32
CA GLY A 39 -9.42 2.77 -2.20
C GLY A 39 -8.99 4.13 -1.67
N GLN A 40 -7.92 4.66 -2.27
CA GLN A 40 -7.36 5.93 -1.86
C GLN A 40 -8.42 7.03 -1.93
N LYS A 41 -8.74 7.62 -0.78
CA LYS A 41 -9.82 8.60 -0.65
C LYS A 41 -9.42 9.99 -1.11
N GLU A 42 -8.16 10.37 -0.89
CA GLU A 42 -7.68 11.74 -1.09
C GLU A 42 -6.23 11.72 -1.59
N GLU A 43 -5.94 12.57 -2.56
CA GLU A 43 -4.57 12.89 -2.96
C GLU A 43 -4.05 13.98 -2.03
N LEU A 44 -2.96 13.68 -1.31
CA LEU A 44 -2.34 14.61 -0.37
C LEU A 44 -1.11 15.25 -1.00
N TYR A 45 -1.11 16.57 -1.08
CA TYR A 45 -0.01 17.36 -1.63
C TYR A 45 0.63 18.20 -0.52
N PHE A 46 1.95 18.13 -0.40
CA PHE A 46 2.71 18.85 0.61
C PHE A 46 3.81 19.67 -0.05
N ILE A 47 3.98 20.91 0.42
CA ILE A 47 5.20 21.68 0.16
C ILE A 47 6.13 21.42 1.35
N PHE A 48 7.30 20.86 1.07
CA PHE A 48 8.26 20.50 2.10
C PHE A 48 9.60 21.19 1.85
N ASN A 49 9.98 22.09 2.76
CA ASN A 49 11.32 22.69 2.76
C ASN A 49 12.28 21.76 3.52
N LYS A 50 12.93 20.86 2.79
CA LYS A 50 13.84 19.87 3.37
C LYS A 50 15.12 20.55 3.90
N PRO A 51 15.41 20.47 5.21
CA PRO A 51 16.64 21.04 5.76
C PRO A 51 17.87 20.18 5.42
N GLN A 52 19.04 20.80 5.45
CA GLN A 52 20.32 20.15 5.19
C GLN A 52 20.59 19.05 6.24
N GLY A 53 21.09 17.90 5.80
CA GLY A 53 21.45 16.77 6.69
C GLY A 53 20.36 15.71 6.89
N VAL A 54 19.13 15.92 6.40
CA VAL A 54 18.05 14.93 6.50
C VAL A 54 18.00 14.05 5.26
N ILE A 55 17.74 12.76 5.39
CA ILE A 55 17.47 11.85 4.25
C ILE A 55 16.00 11.41 4.31
N CYS A 56 15.27 11.48 3.19
CA CYS A 56 13.92 10.91 3.12
C CYS A 56 14.03 9.43 2.73
N GLN A 57 14.18 8.55 3.72
CA GLN A 57 14.18 7.10 3.52
C GLN A 57 12.93 6.47 4.15
N LYS A 58 12.37 5.46 3.47
CA LYS A 58 11.15 4.76 3.89
C LYS A 58 11.36 3.87 5.14
N ASN A 59 12.58 3.39 5.31
CA ASN A 59 13.10 2.73 6.51
C ASN A 59 14.52 3.27 6.68
N ASP A 60 14.82 3.90 7.79
CA ASP A 60 16.21 4.23 8.17
C ASP A 60 16.79 3.04 8.94
N PRO A 61 17.66 2.21 8.33
CA PRO A 61 18.28 1.09 9.03
C PRO A 61 19.28 1.53 10.11
N GLU A 62 19.73 2.79 10.11
CA GLU A 62 20.71 3.32 11.06
C GLU A 62 20.10 4.15 12.19
N GLY A 63 18.77 4.32 12.22
CA GLY A 63 18.05 4.89 13.37
C GLY A 63 18.49 6.31 13.73
N ARG A 64 18.78 7.16 12.75
CA ARG A 64 19.16 8.56 13.01
C ARG A 64 17.96 9.33 13.58
N PRO A 65 18.17 10.31 14.48
CA PRO A 65 17.07 11.01 15.12
C PRO A 65 16.19 11.73 14.10
N SER A 66 14.88 11.47 14.19
CA SER A 66 13.81 12.13 13.42
C SER A 66 13.41 13.47 14.02
#